data_AF-A0A6I4UF65-F1
#
_entry.id   AF-A0A6I4UF65-F1
#
_cell.length_a   1.000
_cell.length_b   1.000
_cell.length_c   1.000
_cell.angle_alpha   90.00
_cell.angle_beta   90.00
_cell.angle_gamma   90.00
#
_symmetry.space_group_name_H-M   'P 1'
#
loop_
_entity.id
_entity.type
_entity.pdbx_description
1 polymer ?
#
loop_
_entity_poly.entity_id
_entity_poly.type
_entity_poly.pdbx_seq_one_letter_code
_entity_poly.pdbx_strand_id
1 'polypeptide(L)'
;MPALAQDVSKLTDRFQTTVPSSVRKRLKLNKGDQIRYSIDADGRVYIEPVRSEGGDPAMAAFLDFVEADIKAHPERIRAFSGAMHDRLKALVGDIDVDLDQPLSPDDE
;
A
#
# COMPACT_ATOMS: atom_id res chain seq x y z
N MET A 1 17.46 0.25 -17.38
CA MET A 1 17.89 -0.20 -16.04
C MET A 1 18.04 1.02 -15.16
N PRO A 2 17.39 1.10 -13.99
CA PRO A 2 17.55 2.27 -13.13
C PRO A 2 19.01 2.35 -12.65
N ALA A 3 19.60 3.54 -12.76
CA ALA A 3 20.96 3.77 -12.27
C ALA A 3 21.02 3.52 -10.75
N LEU A 4 22.05 2.80 -10.31
CA LEU A 4 22.35 2.64 -8.89
C LEU A 4 22.76 4.01 -8.32
N ALA A 5 21.88 4.61 -7.52
CA ALA A 5 22.23 5.78 -6.73
C ALA A 5 23.15 5.34 -5.58
N GLN A 6 24.33 5.95 -5.50
CA GLN A 6 25.33 5.66 -4.48
C GLN A 6 25.53 6.89 -3.59
N ASP A 7 25.42 6.69 -2.28
CA ASP A 7 25.73 7.69 -1.27
C ASP A 7 26.63 7.06 -0.21
N VAL A 8 27.47 7.86 0.43
CA VAL A 8 28.43 7.41 1.45
C VAL A 8 28.13 8.13 2.76
N SER A 9 28.12 7.37 3.85
CA SER A 9 28.01 7.90 5.21
C SER A 9 29.17 7.39 6.06
N LYS A 10 29.66 8.25 6.96
CA LYS A 10 30.70 7.88 7.93
C LYS A 10 30.07 7.21 9.14
N LEU A 11 30.65 6.09 9.55
CA LEU A 11 30.31 5.41 10.79
C LEU A 11 30.92 6.19 11.97
N THR A 12 30.11 6.47 13.00
CA THR A 12 30.60 7.06 14.25
C THR A 12 31.21 6.00 15.16
N ASP A 13 31.91 6.43 16.21
CA ASP A 13 32.50 5.54 17.22
C ASP A 13 31.47 4.67 17.96
N ARG A 14 30.18 5.05 17.87
CA ARG A 14 29.05 4.28 18.44
C ARG A 14 28.36 3.40 17.40
N PHE A 15 29.00 3.13 16.27
CA PHE A 15 28.42 2.37 15.16
C PHE A 15 27.13 2.98 14.60
N GLN A 16 26.97 4.31 14.69
CA GLN A 16 25.82 5.01 14.13
C GLN A 16 26.16 5.58 12.76
N THR A 17 25.19 5.59 11.85
CA THR A 17 25.30 6.26 10.55
C THR A 17 24.08 7.15 10.32
N THR A 18 24.28 8.27 9.62
CA THR A 18 23.15 9.08 9.16
C THR A 18 22.69 8.54 7.81
N VAL A 19 21.41 8.22 7.68
CA VAL A 19 20.82 7.81 6.40
C VAL A 19 20.79 9.01 5.45
N PRO A 20 21.44 8.97 4.27
CA PRO A 20 21.48 10.07 3.30
C PRO A 20 20.08 10.54 2.87
N SER A 21 19.97 11.81 2.48
CA SER A 21 18.68 12.42 2.17
C SER A 21 17.95 11.77 0.99
N SER A 22 18.70 11.36 -0.03
CA SER A 22 18.27 10.56 -1.18
C SER A 22 17.58 9.26 -0.75
N VAL A 23 18.23 8.51 0.14
CA VAL A 23 17.74 7.23 0.68
C VAL A 23 16.51 7.45 1.56
N ARG A 24 16.52 8.45 2.46
CA ARG A 24 15.34 8.78 3.28
C ARG A 24 14.11 9.12 2.45
N LYS A 25 14.28 9.94 1.41
CA LYS A 25 13.18 10.32 0.50
C LYS A 25 12.66 9.11 -0.27
N ARG A 26 13.55 8.27 -0.80
CA ARG A 26 13.17 7.07 -1.55
C ARG A 26 12.44 6.04 -0.69
N LEU A 27 12.89 5.83 0.55
CA LEU A 27 12.26 4.93 1.50
C LEU A 27 11.09 5.57 2.27
N LYS A 28 10.79 6.86 2.02
CA LYS A 28 9.78 7.67 2.75
C LYS A 28 9.92 7.51 4.27
N LEU A 29 11.15 7.73 4.78
CA LEU A 29 11.49 7.63 6.20
C LEU A 29 11.28 8.97 6.91
N ASN A 30 10.59 8.94 8.05
CA ASN A 30 10.42 10.04 8.98
C ASN A 30 11.29 9.87 10.23
N LYS A 31 11.38 10.92 11.05
CA LYS A 31 12.12 10.87 12.32
C LYS A 31 11.44 9.88 13.26
N GLY A 32 12.19 8.88 13.73
CA GLY A 32 11.69 7.84 14.63
C GLY A 32 11.18 6.58 13.92
N ASP A 33 11.14 6.57 12.58
CA ASP A 33 10.80 5.36 11.82
C ASP A 33 11.83 4.25 12.06
N GLN A 34 11.33 3.01 12.13
CA GLN A 34 12.17 1.82 12.23
C GLN A 34 12.64 1.37 10.84
N ILE A 35 13.87 0.86 10.77
CA ILE A 35 14.50 0.34 9.55
C ILE A 35 14.94 -1.10 9.80
N ARG A 36 14.60 -2.00 8.89
CA ARG A 36 15.07 -3.39 8.88
C ARG A 36 16.34 -3.49 8.06
N TYR A 37 17.34 -4.20 8.58
CA TYR A 37 18.55 -4.59 7.85
C TYR A 37 18.42 -6.06 7.44
N SER A 38 18.62 -6.35 6.16
CA SER A 38 18.62 -7.70 5.61
C SER A 38 19.96 -7.96 4.92
N ILE A 39 20.46 -9.19 5.01
CA ILE A 39 21.70 -9.63 4.36
C ILE A 39 21.35 -10.74 3.38
N ASP A 40 21.73 -10.59 2.10
CA ASP A 40 21.52 -11.66 1.11
C ASP A 40 22.66 -12.70 1.11
N ALA A 41 22.50 -13.72 0.28
CA ALA A 41 23.49 -14.80 0.14
C ALA A 41 24.85 -14.31 -0.42
N ASP A 42 24.87 -13.19 -1.15
CA ASP A 42 26.07 -12.56 -1.68
C ASP A 42 26.74 -11.63 -0.66
N GLY A 43 26.18 -11.52 0.56
CA GLY A 43 26.68 -10.66 1.63
C GLY A 43 26.33 -9.18 1.46
N ARG A 44 25.43 -8.84 0.53
CA ARG A 44 24.95 -7.46 0.37
C ARG A 44 23.95 -7.15 1.46
N VAL A 45 24.07 -5.93 2.00
CA VAL A 45 23.15 -5.42 3.03
C VAL A 45 22.12 -4.52 2.38
N TYR A 46 20.84 -4.82 2.62
CA TYR A 46 19.70 -4.01 2.21
C TYR A 46 19.03 -3.42 3.43
N ILE A 47 18.42 -2.25 3.24
CA ILE A 47 17.60 -1.61 4.26
C ILE A 47 16.20 -1.33 3.74
N GLU A 48 15.22 -1.54 4.59
CA GLU A 48 13.80 -1.35 4.27
C GLU A 48 13.10 -0.62 5.42
N PRO A 49 12.12 0.27 5.15
CA PRO A 49 11.29 0.84 6.19
C PRO A 49 10.44 -0.26 6.85
N VAL A 50 10.45 -0.32 8.17
CA VAL A 50 9.47 -1.13 8.91
C VAL A 50 8.18 -0.31 8.94
N ARG A 51 7.24 -0.68 8.08
CA ARG A 51 5.88 -0.15 8.17
C ARG A 51 5.17 -0.93 9.27
N SER A 52 4.50 -0.21 10.16
CA SER A 52 3.49 -0.85 10.99
C SER A 52 2.42 -1.35 10.02
N GLU A 53 2.37 -2.66 9.83
CA GLU A 53 1.21 -3.34 9.27
C GLU A 53 0.10 -3.35 10.32
N GLY A 54 -0.22 -2.17 10.87
CA GLY A 54 -1.48 -1.96 11.55
C GLY A 54 -2.55 -1.96 10.45
N GLY A 55 -2.89 -3.15 9.94
CA GLY A 55 -4.08 -3.32 9.14
C GLY A 55 -5.25 -2.77 9.94
N ASP A 56 -6.17 -2.07 9.27
CA ASP A 56 -7.38 -1.59 9.92
C ASP A 56 -8.15 -2.81 10.48
N PRO A 57 -8.28 -2.95 11.81
CA PRO A 57 -8.96 -4.11 12.40
C PRO A 57 -10.43 -4.20 11.95
N ALA A 58 -11.07 -3.07 11.67
CA ALA A 58 -12.43 -3.06 11.14
C ALA A 58 -12.45 -3.58 9.70
N MET A 59 -11.47 -3.21 8.89
CA MET A 59 -11.31 -3.75 7.53
C MET A 59 -11.08 -5.26 7.55
N ALA A 60 -10.19 -5.75 8.41
CA ALA A 60 -9.93 -7.18 8.54
C ALA A 60 -11.21 -7.96 8.92
N ALA A 61 -11.91 -7.52 9.97
CA ALA A 61 -13.15 -8.15 10.40
C ALA A 61 -14.26 -8.08 9.33
N PHE A 62 -14.33 -6.99 8.57
CA PHE A 62 -15.27 -6.85 7.47
C PHE A 62 -14.99 -7.85 6.34
N LEU A 63 -13.73 -8.03 5.96
CA LEU A 63 -13.34 -9.00 4.94
C LEU A 63 -13.61 -10.44 5.39
N ASP A 64 -13.33 -10.77 6.65
CA ASP A 64 -13.66 -12.07 7.23
C ASP A 64 -15.18 -12.34 7.19
N PHE A 65 -15.99 -11.32 7.50
CA PHE A 65 -17.45 -11.41 7.41
C PHE A 65 -17.93 -11.67 5.97
N VAL A 66 -17.40 -10.93 4.98
CA VAL A 66 -17.74 -11.12 3.57
C VAL A 66 -17.32 -12.51 3.08
N GLU A 67 -16.12 -12.97 3.44
CA GLU A 67 -15.65 -14.31 3.08
C GLU A 67 -16.56 -15.41 3.65
N ALA A 68 -16.96 -15.27 4.92
CA ALA A 68 -17.85 -16.23 5.57
C ALA A 68 -19.22 -16.30 4.89
N ASP A 69 -19.84 -15.15 4.56
CA ASP A 69 -21.13 -15.11 3.87
C ASP A 69 -21.05 -15.70 2.46
N ILE A 70 -19.98 -15.39 1.70
CA ILE A 70 -19.75 -15.95 0.37
C ILE A 70 -19.63 -17.48 0.41
N LYS A 71 -18.90 -18.02 1.39
CA LYS A 71 -18.74 -19.48 1.55
C LYS A 71 -20.04 -20.15 1.98
N ALA A 72 -20.81 -19.52 2.86
CA ALA A 72 -22.07 -20.05 3.35
C ALA A 72 -23.19 -19.99 2.31
N HIS A 73 -23.17 -18.97 1.44
CA HIS A 73 -24.23 -18.65 0.50
C HIS A 73 -23.72 -18.37 -0.92
N PRO A 74 -23.01 -19.31 -1.57
CA PRO A 74 -22.50 -19.10 -2.93
C PRO A 74 -23.62 -18.82 -3.95
N GLU A 75 -24.85 -19.28 -3.70
CA GLU A 75 -26.02 -19.04 -4.54
C GLU A 75 -26.48 -17.57 -4.58
N ARG A 76 -26.01 -16.73 -3.64
CA ARG A 76 -26.27 -15.29 -3.61
C ARG A 76 -25.36 -14.50 -4.54
N ILE A 77 -24.20 -15.06 -4.92
CA ILE A 77 -23.34 -14.45 -5.93
C ILE A 77 -23.95 -14.71 -7.30
N ARG A 78 -24.59 -13.68 -7.86
CA ARG A 78 -25.24 -13.74 -9.17
C ARG A 78 -24.78 -12.60 -10.04
N ALA A 79 -24.59 -12.88 -11.33
CA ALA A 79 -24.36 -11.85 -12.31
C ALA A 79 -25.59 -10.93 -12.43
N PHE A 80 -25.36 -9.65 -12.70
CA PHE A 80 -26.44 -8.76 -13.09
C PHE A 80 -27.08 -9.24 -14.40
N SER A 81 -28.39 -9.02 -14.54
CA SER A 81 -29.06 -9.27 -15.82
C SER A 81 -28.56 -8.28 -16.87
N GLY A 82 -28.56 -8.69 -18.15
CA GLY A 82 -28.16 -7.82 -19.26
C GLY A 82 -28.93 -6.49 -19.26
N ALA A 83 -30.24 -6.54 -19.03
CA ALA A 83 -31.09 -5.34 -18.95
C ALA A 83 -30.69 -4.40 -17.79
N MET A 84 -30.30 -4.94 -16.63
CA MET A 84 -29.83 -4.13 -15.51
C MET A 84 -28.46 -3.53 -15.81
N HIS A 85 -27.55 -4.30 -16.40
CA HIS A 85 -26.24 -3.82 -16.83
C HIS A 85 -26.36 -2.68 -17.86
N ASP A 86 -27.22 -2.83 -18.88
CA ASP A 86 -27.44 -1.81 -19.90
C ASP A 86 -28.02 -0.53 -19.31
N ARG A 87 -28.94 -0.67 -18.34
CA ARG A 87 -29.49 0.46 -17.60
C ARG A 87 -28.42 1.18 -16.77
N LEU A 88 -27.57 0.44 -16.06
CA LEU A 88 -26.47 1.02 -15.29
C LEU A 88 -25.49 1.76 -16.22
N LYS A 89 -25.11 1.13 -17.32
CA LYS A 89 -24.23 1.73 -18.33
C LYS A 89 -24.84 3.01 -18.94
N ALA A 90 -26.13 3.00 -19.27
CA ALA A 90 -26.80 4.20 -19.77
C ALA A 90 -26.86 5.35 -18.74
N LEU A 91 -26.86 5.03 -17.44
CA LEU A 91 -26.97 6.03 -16.39
C LEU A 91 -25.62 6.64 -15.99
N VAL A 92 -24.57 5.81 -15.91
CA VAL A 92 -23.27 6.23 -15.35
C VAL A 92 -22.07 5.95 -16.27
N GLY A 93 -22.28 5.40 -17.46
CA GLY A 93 -21.19 4.93 -18.33
C GLY A 93 -20.30 6.03 -18.90
N ASP A 94 -20.77 7.27 -18.93
CA ASP A 94 -20.02 8.44 -19.41
C ASP A 94 -19.42 9.26 -18.24
N ILE A 95 -19.58 8.81 -16.99
CA ILE A 95 -18.98 9.47 -15.82
C ILE A 95 -17.53 8.98 -15.68
N ASP A 96 -16.59 9.90 -15.87
CA ASP A 96 -15.18 9.65 -15.60
C ASP A 96 -14.92 9.80 -14.09
N VAL A 97 -14.52 8.72 -13.43
CA VAL A 97 -14.26 8.67 -11.99
C VAL A 97 -12.80 8.32 -11.77
N ASP A 98 -12.05 9.26 -11.20
CA ASP A 98 -10.68 9.03 -10.74
C ASP A 98 -10.71 8.52 -9.30
N LEU A 99 -10.46 7.22 -9.12
CA LEU A 99 -10.41 6.56 -7.80
C LEU A 99 -9.13 6.91 -7.01
N ASP A 100 -8.12 7.49 -7.67
CA ASP A 100 -6.88 7.95 -7.05
C ASP A 100 -6.94 9.45 -6.66
N GLN A 101 -8.02 10.14 -7.04
CA GLN A 101 -8.23 11.54 -6.69
C GLN A 101 -8.43 11.69 -5.17
N PRO A 102 -7.74 12.64 -4.51
CA PRO A 102 -8.00 12.95 -3.11
C PRO A 102 -9.45 13.37 -2.87
N LEU A 103 -10.04 12.91 -1.77
CA LEU A 103 -11.36 13.37 -1.33
C LEU A 103 -11.35 14.89 -1.08
N SER A 104 -12.43 15.56 -1.49
CA SER A 104 -12.61 16.98 -1.21
C SER A 104 -12.88 17.18 0.29
N PRO A 105 -12.24 18.15 0.96
CA PRO A 105 -12.56 18.50 2.34
C PRO A 105 -13.95 19.15 2.49
N ASP A 106 -14.58 19.58 1.39
CA ASP A 106 -15.93 20.18 1.39
C ASP A 106 -17.06 19.13 1.28
N ASP A 107 -16.72 17.84 1.09
CA ASP A 107 -17.69 16.73 0.98
C ASP A 107 -17.87 15.96 2.32
N GLU A 108 -17.40 16.52 3.45
CA GLU A 108 -17.70 16.04 4.83
C GLU A 108 -19.06 16.52 5.36
#